data_AF-A0A6A5GJZ6-F1
#
_entry.id   AF-A0A6A5GJZ6-F1
#
_cell.length_a   1.000
_cell.length_b   1.000
_cell.length_c   1.000
_cell.angle_alpha   90.00
_cell.angle_beta   90.00
_cell.angle_gamma   90.00
#
_symmetry.space_group_name_H-M   'P 1'
#
loop_
_entity.id
_entity.type
_entity.pdbx_description
1 polymer ?
#
loop_
_entity_poly.entity_id
_entity_poly.type
_entity_poly.pdbx_seq_one_letter_code
_entity_poly.pdbx_strand_id
1 'polypeptide(L)'
;MNVSSEGVTSPQQRRSPSDSSVVEDQRIASEIAKDSASSKEIELEFLLSTLGMAVGLGNIWRFPTRAYNNGGCAFLVPYISCALLFGLPAVYLEFLLGQYHRTTAPIIFRRFAPILQGVGWMAVAVSSLVAIYYIIIIGWSTVYMAAIVMGHTGMWNRCGNEWNVLETCMDSGMKAMCSSFNKTGNETAPSWANLSAVGRGESYVYFNSTCYDRLDLISNKTTTASEQYFL
;
A
#
# COMPACT_ATOMS: atom_id res chain seq x y z
N MET A 1 73.92 -37.45 -37.31
CA MET A 1 74.79 -36.25 -37.17
C MET A 1 73.95 -35.23 -36.41
N ASN A 2 74.23 -34.71 -35.21
CA ASN A 2 75.34 -34.74 -34.26
C ASN A 2 74.69 -34.40 -32.88
N VAL A 3 74.93 -35.17 -31.81
CA VAL A 3 75.76 -34.82 -30.63
C VAL A 3 74.97 -34.37 -29.38
N SER A 4 75.36 -34.98 -28.26
CA SER A 4 74.85 -34.89 -26.88
C SER A 4 75.44 -33.72 -26.05
N SER A 5 74.95 -33.66 -24.79
CA SER A 5 75.57 -33.11 -23.55
C SER A 5 75.29 -31.63 -23.22
N GLU A 6 75.14 -31.15 -21.99
CA GLU A 6 74.99 -31.66 -20.60
C GLU A 6 74.76 -30.44 -19.66
N GLY A 7 74.30 -30.66 -18.41
CA GLY A 7 74.33 -29.69 -17.27
C GLY A 7 73.02 -29.70 -16.45
N VAL A 8 72.85 -30.25 -15.22
CA VAL A 8 73.56 -30.10 -13.91
C VAL A 8 73.43 -28.63 -13.45
N THR A 9 72.78 -28.17 -12.35
CA THR A 9 72.47 -28.72 -11.00
C THR A 9 71.57 -27.76 -10.18
N SER A 10 70.76 -28.31 -9.25
CA SER A 10 70.53 -27.82 -7.85
C SER A 10 69.53 -26.66 -7.55
N PRO A 11 69.13 -26.42 -6.27
CA PRO A 11 67.93 -27.04 -5.67
C PRO A 11 67.04 -26.07 -4.83
N GLN A 12 65.86 -26.55 -4.40
CA GLN A 12 65.13 -26.14 -3.17
C GLN A 12 65.06 -24.63 -2.82
N GLN A 13 64.06 -23.93 -3.37
CA GLN A 13 63.54 -22.70 -2.74
C GLN A 13 62.32 -23.05 -1.89
N ARG A 14 62.51 -23.08 -0.57
CA ARG A 14 61.45 -22.99 0.44
C ARG A 14 60.65 -21.70 0.14
N ARG A 15 59.43 -21.82 -0.42
CA ARG A 15 58.55 -20.66 -0.68
C ARG A 15 58.13 -20.04 0.64
N SER A 16 58.71 -18.89 0.98
CA SER A 16 58.04 -17.89 1.80
C SER A 16 56.81 -17.39 1.03
N PRO A 17 55.65 -17.18 1.67
CA PRO A 17 54.46 -16.72 0.96
C PRO A 17 54.77 -15.36 0.35
N SER A 18 54.77 -15.29 -0.98
CA SER A 18 55.04 -14.07 -1.72
C SER A 18 53.88 -13.10 -1.49
N ASP A 19 54.19 -11.85 -1.18
CA ASP A 19 53.24 -10.73 -1.01
C ASP A 19 52.20 -10.66 -2.15
N SER A 20 52.62 -11.06 -3.36
CA SER A 20 51.76 -11.16 -4.55
C SER A 20 50.65 -12.21 -4.46
N SER A 21 50.86 -13.33 -3.75
CA SER A 21 49.83 -14.35 -3.55
C SER A 21 48.77 -13.91 -2.55
N VAL A 22 49.16 -13.17 -1.52
CA VAL A 22 48.26 -12.61 -0.51
C VAL A 22 47.38 -11.52 -1.11
N VAL A 23 47.93 -10.68 -1.99
CA VAL A 23 47.17 -9.63 -2.70
C VAL A 23 46.13 -10.24 -3.67
N GLU A 24 46.44 -11.35 -4.32
CA GLU A 24 45.51 -12.03 -5.23
C GLU A 24 44.38 -12.73 -4.46
N ASP A 25 44.69 -13.43 -3.36
CA ASP A 25 43.68 -14.03 -2.49
C ASP A 25 42.75 -12.97 -1.88
N GLN A 26 43.27 -11.79 -1.54
CA GLN A 26 42.46 -10.66 -1.08
C GLN A 26 41.54 -10.10 -2.18
N ARG A 27 41.99 -10.03 -3.44
CA ARG A 27 41.15 -9.63 -4.58
C ARG A 27 40.01 -10.62 -4.79
N ILE A 28 40.32 -11.92 -4.83
CA ILE A 28 39.32 -12.99 -4.98
C ILE A 28 38.30 -12.95 -3.83
N ALA A 29 38.76 -12.79 -2.58
CA ALA A 29 37.86 -12.67 -1.43
C ALA A 29 36.94 -11.43 -1.54
N SER A 30 37.47 -10.29 -2.02
CA SER A 30 36.67 -9.08 -2.22
C SER A 30 35.67 -9.20 -3.37
N GLU A 31 36.00 -9.90 -4.44
CA GLU A 31 35.08 -10.16 -5.55
C GLU A 31 33.97 -11.11 -5.15
N ILE A 32 34.28 -12.20 -4.42
CA ILE A 32 33.28 -13.11 -3.87
C ILE A 32 32.37 -12.39 -2.87
N ALA A 33 32.93 -11.53 -2.01
CA ALA A 33 32.14 -10.73 -1.07
C ALA A 33 31.22 -9.73 -1.80
N LYS A 34 31.71 -9.11 -2.88
CA LYS A 34 30.94 -8.18 -3.71
C LYS A 34 29.83 -8.89 -4.50
N ASP A 35 30.11 -10.05 -5.07
CA ASP A 35 29.13 -10.89 -5.77
C ASP A 35 28.04 -11.40 -4.81
N SER A 36 28.46 -11.84 -3.61
CA SER A 36 27.55 -12.23 -2.53
C SER A 36 26.69 -11.07 -2.02
N ALA A 37 27.26 -9.86 -1.94
CA ALA A 37 26.52 -8.66 -1.54
C ALA A 37 25.50 -8.27 -2.62
N SER A 38 25.91 -8.25 -3.88
CA SER A 38 25.04 -7.95 -5.02
C SER A 38 23.90 -8.97 -5.15
N SER A 39 24.17 -10.25 -4.94
CA SER A 39 23.12 -11.29 -4.93
C SER A 39 22.08 -11.05 -3.83
N LYS A 40 22.49 -10.59 -2.64
CA LYS A 40 21.56 -10.29 -1.54
C LYS A 40 20.73 -9.04 -1.82
N GLU A 41 21.32 -8.03 -2.45
CA GLU A 41 20.59 -6.83 -2.88
C GLU A 41 19.47 -7.18 -3.85
N ILE A 42 19.77 -8.01 -4.86
CA ILE A 42 18.79 -8.45 -5.87
C ILE A 42 17.65 -9.27 -5.23
N GLU A 43 17.95 -10.13 -4.26
CA GLU A 43 16.93 -10.92 -3.56
C GLU A 43 15.99 -10.03 -2.73
N LEU A 44 16.55 -9.02 -2.05
CA LEU A 44 15.76 -8.05 -1.28
C LEU A 44 14.93 -7.14 -2.19
N GLU A 45 15.49 -6.67 -3.31
CA GLU A 45 14.76 -5.87 -4.30
C GLU A 45 13.58 -6.66 -4.89
N PHE A 46 13.78 -7.94 -5.20
CA PHE A 46 12.72 -8.83 -5.67
C PHE A 46 11.64 -9.04 -4.60
N LEU A 47 12.04 -9.29 -3.36
CA LEU A 47 11.12 -9.47 -2.23
C LEU A 47 10.30 -8.20 -1.98
N LEU A 48 10.96 -7.04 -1.91
CA LEU A 48 10.31 -5.74 -1.68
C LEU A 48 9.36 -5.37 -2.82
N SER A 49 9.75 -5.61 -4.07
CA SER A 49 8.88 -5.40 -5.24
C SER A 49 7.65 -6.28 -5.18
N THR A 50 7.83 -7.55 -4.79
CA THR A 50 6.74 -8.53 -4.65
C THR A 50 5.79 -8.17 -3.51
N LEU A 51 6.34 -7.78 -2.34
CA LEU A 51 5.55 -7.33 -1.20
C LEU A 51 4.78 -6.05 -1.52
N GLY A 52 5.38 -5.13 -2.27
CA GLY A 52 4.73 -3.92 -2.77
C GLY A 52 3.54 -4.21 -3.68
N MET A 53 3.63 -5.26 -4.51
CA MET A 53 2.50 -5.74 -5.31
C MET A 53 1.43 -6.45 -4.46
N ALA A 54 1.83 -7.15 -3.40
CA ALA A 54 0.90 -7.90 -2.54
C ALA A 54 0.07 -7.01 -1.61
N VAL A 55 0.63 -5.87 -1.17
CA VAL A 55 -0.04 -4.94 -0.24
C VAL A 55 -0.64 -3.75 -1.01
N GLY A 56 -1.95 -3.78 -1.26
CA GLY A 56 -2.68 -2.69 -1.91
C GLY A 56 -3.61 -1.90 -0.99
N LEU A 57 -4.11 -0.74 -1.46
CA LEU A 57 -5.15 0.05 -0.75
C LEU A 57 -6.39 -0.79 -0.37
N GLY A 58 -6.68 -1.83 -1.17
CA GLY A 58 -7.72 -2.82 -0.89
C GLY A 58 -7.65 -3.41 0.51
N ASN A 59 -6.44 -3.73 0.98
CA ASN A 59 -6.22 -4.33 2.29
C ASN A 59 -6.48 -3.34 3.43
N ILE A 60 -6.29 -2.04 3.19
CA ILE A 60 -6.41 -0.99 4.22
C ILE A 60 -7.89 -0.70 4.51
N TRP A 61 -8.74 -0.59 3.49
CA TRP A 61 -10.12 -0.13 3.68
C TRP A 61 -11.20 -1.22 3.64
N ARG A 62 -10.97 -2.31 2.91
CA ARG A 62 -12.01 -3.29 2.55
C ARG A 62 -11.98 -4.44 3.54
N PHE A 63 -10.79 -4.82 3.98
CA PHE A 63 -10.63 -5.83 5.02
C PHE A 63 -11.27 -5.38 6.35
N PRO A 64 -11.01 -4.17 6.89
CA PRO A 64 -11.66 -3.76 8.14
C PRO A 64 -13.17 -3.64 8.02
N THR A 65 -13.66 -3.10 6.90
CA THR A 65 -15.11 -2.98 6.64
C THR A 65 -15.78 -4.36 6.57
N ARG A 66 -15.14 -5.35 5.94
CA ARG A 66 -15.65 -6.73 5.87
C ARG A 66 -15.56 -7.43 7.22
N ALA A 67 -14.48 -7.26 7.97
CA ALA A 67 -14.36 -7.83 9.31
C ALA A 67 -15.42 -7.25 10.25
N TYR A 68 -15.60 -5.93 10.26
CA TYR A 68 -16.59 -5.25 11.09
C TYR A 68 -18.01 -5.78 10.87
N ASN A 69 -18.45 -5.90 9.61
CA ASN A 69 -19.80 -6.36 9.28
C ASN A 69 -20.05 -7.85 9.55
N ASN A 70 -19.00 -8.68 9.65
CA ASN A 70 -19.10 -10.14 9.78
C ASN A 70 -18.65 -10.65 11.17
N GLY A 71 -18.81 -9.84 12.22
CA GLY A 71 -18.50 -10.27 13.59
C GLY A 71 -17.03 -10.08 14.00
N GLY A 72 -16.35 -9.12 13.41
CA GLY A 72 -14.99 -8.69 13.78
C GLY A 72 -13.97 -9.82 13.64
N CYS A 73 -13.40 -10.23 14.78
CA CYS A 73 -12.33 -11.24 14.82
C CYS A 73 -12.81 -12.66 14.47
N ALA A 74 -14.11 -12.98 14.61
CA ALA A 74 -14.64 -14.29 14.24
C ALA A 74 -14.53 -14.55 12.72
N PHE A 75 -14.62 -13.50 11.90
CA PHE A 75 -14.41 -13.55 10.45
C PHE A 75 -12.96 -13.89 10.06
N LEU A 76 -11.99 -13.70 10.97
CA LEU A 76 -10.58 -13.95 10.69
C LEU A 76 -10.28 -15.44 10.49
N VAL A 77 -10.97 -16.32 11.22
CA VAL A 77 -10.77 -17.78 11.15
C VAL A 77 -11.03 -18.32 9.74
N PRO A 78 -12.21 -18.10 9.13
CA PRO A 78 -12.47 -18.55 7.75
C PRO A 78 -11.61 -17.78 6.72
N TYR A 79 -11.27 -16.51 6.99
CA TYR A 79 -10.42 -15.72 6.12
C TYR A 79 -9.01 -16.32 5.99
N ILE A 80 -8.37 -16.63 7.13
CA ILE A 80 -7.03 -17.23 7.17
C ILE A 80 -7.05 -18.66 6.64
N SER A 81 -8.08 -19.46 6.94
CA SER A 81 -8.18 -20.81 6.38
C SER A 81 -8.26 -20.80 4.86
N CYS A 82 -9.08 -19.92 4.28
CA CYS A 82 -9.16 -19.78 2.82
C CYS A 82 -7.87 -19.22 2.21
N ALA A 83 -7.20 -18.28 2.91
CA ALA A 83 -5.92 -17.75 2.47
C ALA A 83 -4.83 -18.83 2.44
N LEU A 84 -4.76 -19.71 3.44
CA LEU A 84 -3.77 -20.80 3.49
C LEU A 84 -4.10 -21.94 2.51
N LEU A 85 -5.38 -22.28 2.33
CA LEU A 85 -5.79 -23.41 1.49
C LEU A 85 -5.86 -23.07 0.00
N PHE A 86 -6.23 -21.84 -0.35
CA PHE A 86 -6.42 -21.43 -1.75
C PHE A 86 -5.51 -20.27 -2.16
N GLY A 87 -5.35 -19.26 -1.30
CA GLY A 87 -4.54 -18.08 -1.61
C GLY A 87 -3.06 -18.40 -1.79
N LEU A 88 -2.44 -18.98 -0.77
CA LEU A 88 -1.02 -19.30 -0.75
C LEU A 88 -0.64 -20.31 -1.84
N PRO A 89 -1.40 -21.40 -2.08
CA PRO A 89 -1.10 -22.31 -3.18
C PRO A 89 -1.24 -21.67 -4.56
N ALA A 90 -2.23 -20.80 -4.78
CA ALA A 90 -2.42 -20.11 -6.05
C ALA A 90 -1.26 -19.15 -6.35
N VAL A 91 -0.86 -18.35 -5.36
CA VAL A 91 0.28 -17.42 -5.49
C VAL A 91 1.58 -18.19 -5.69
N TYR A 92 1.79 -19.28 -4.94
CA TYR A 92 2.97 -20.13 -5.11
C TYR A 92 3.03 -20.75 -6.51
N LEU A 93 1.91 -21.23 -7.04
CA LEU A 93 1.83 -21.75 -8.41
C LEU A 93 2.19 -20.67 -9.43
N GLU A 94 1.71 -19.45 -9.27
CA GLU A 94 2.02 -18.33 -10.15
C GLU A 94 3.51 -17.98 -10.13
N PHE A 95 4.14 -17.95 -8.95
CA PHE A 95 5.59 -17.76 -8.83
C PHE A 95 6.39 -18.90 -9.48
N LEU A 96 6.00 -20.16 -9.26
CA LEU A 96 6.67 -21.30 -9.86
C LEU A 96 6.59 -21.26 -11.39
N LEU A 97 5.41 -20.97 -11.94
CA LEU A 97 5.22 -20.85 -13.40
C LEU A 97 6.04 -19.69 -13.98
N GLY A 98 6.08 -18.55 -13.30
CA GLY A 98 6.89 -17.40 -13.68
C GLY A 98 8.38 -17.72 -13.73
N GLN A 99 8.91 -18.35 -12.67
CA GLN A 99 10.33 -18.69 -12.57
C GLN A 99 10.74 -19.83 -13.51
N TYR A 100 9.88 -20.82 -13.72
CA TYR A 100 10.15 -21.97 -14.60
C TYR A 100 10.12 -21.59 -16.08
N HIS A 101 9.11 -20.84 -16.51
CA HIS A 101 8.95 -20.50 -17.93
C HIS A 101 9.62 -19.20 -18.35
N ARG A 102 9.95 -18.30 -17.41
CA ARG A 102 10.59 -16.98 -17.66
C ARG A 102 9.96 -16.20 -18.82
N THR A 103 8.65 -16.31 -18.98
CA THR A 103 7.87 -15.73 -20.08
C THR A 103 6.53 -15.20 -19.57
N THR A 104 5.86 -14.39 -20.37
CA THR A 104 4.57 -13.76 -20.01
C THR A 104 3.43 -14.79 -19.97
N ALA A 105 2.43 -14.56 -19.11
CA ALA A 105 1.28 -15.45 -18.93
C ALA A 105 0.61 -15.96 -20.24
N PRO A 106 0.34 -15.15 -21.28
CA PRO A 106 -0.26 -15.64 -22.53
C PRO A 106 0.60 -16.68 -23.27
N ILE A 107 1.93 -16.53 -23.19
CA ILE A 107 2.89 -17.43 -23.84
C ILE A 107 2.97 -18.74 -23.07
N ILE A 108 2.91 -18.68 -21.73
CA ILE A 108 2.86 -19.85 -20.85
C ILE A 108 1.61 -20.68 -21.17
N PHE A 109 0.42 -20.06 -21.16
CA PHE A 109 -0.83 -20.78 -21.45
C PHE A 109 -0.84 -21.38 -22.86
N ARG A 110 -0.28 -20.67 -23.86
CA ARG A 110 -0.14 -21.21 -25.21
C ARG A 110 0.75 -22.46 -25.26
N ARG A 111 1.78 -22.56 -24.42
CA ARG A 111 2.70 -23.70 -24.36
C ARG A 111 2.11 -24.90 -23.60
N PHE A 112 1.22 -24.66 -22.63
CA PHE A 112 0.47 -25.72 -21.95
C PHE A 112 -0.65 -26.29 -22.82
N ALA A 113 -1.53 -25.42 -23.32
CA ALA A 113 -2.61 -25.81 -24.22
C ALA A 113 -3.01 -24.62 -25.10
N PRO A 114 -2.95 -24.74 -26.44
CA PRO A 114 -3.26 -23.63 -27.34
C PRO A 114 -4.71 -23.12 -27.19
N ILE A 115 -5.64 -23.97 -26.72
CA ILE A 115 -7.02 -23.58 -26.42
C ILE A 115 -7.15 -22.61 -25.24
N LEU A 116 -6.20 -22.64 -24.29
CA LEU A 116 -6.18 -21.76 -23.11
C LEU A 116 -5.47 -20.42 -23.38
N GLN A 117 -5.02 -20.16 -24.61
CA GLN A 117 -4.35 -18.91 -24.96
C GLN A 117 -5.20 -17.67 -24.62
N GLY A 118 -6.53 -17.77 -24.77
CA GLY A 118 -7.45 -16.69 -24.41
C GLY A 118 -7.40 -16.30 -22.93
N VAL A 119 -7.16 -17.25 -22.02
CA VAL A 119 -7.10 -17.00 -20.57
C VAL A 119 -5.95 -16.05 -20.23
N GLY A 120 -4.78 -16.25 -20.85
CA GLY A 120 -3.64 -15.37 -20.63
C GLY A 120 -3.87 -13.94 -21.13
N TRP A 121 -4.53 -13.77 -22.28
CA TRP A 121 -4.88 -12.44 -22.80
C TRP A 121 -5.93 -11.74 -21.93
N MET A 122 -6.90 -12.49 -21.40
CA MET A 122 -7.89 -11.95 -20.46
C MET A 122 -7.23 -11.49 -19.16
N ALA A 123 -6.26 -12.25 -18.63
CA ALA A 123 -5.50 -11.82 -17.45
C ALA A 123 -4.78 -10.47 -17.68
N VAL A 124 -4.15 -10.29 -18.85
CA VAL A 124 -3.50 -9.01 -19.21
C VAL A 124 -4.52 -7.88 -19.33
N ALA A 125 -5.66 -8.12 -19.95
CA ALA A 125 -6.72 -7.11 -20.11
C ALA A 125 -7.36 -6.70 -18.77
N VAL A 126 -7.57 -7.64 -17.86
CA VAL A 126 -8.07 -7.34 -16.51
C VAL A 126 -7.02 -6.52 -15.74
N SER A 127 -5.75 -6.91 -15.79
CA SER A 127 -4.67 -6.17 -15.12
C SER A 127 -4.52 -4.75 -15.64
N SER A 128 -4.68 -4.51 -16.95
CA SER A 128 -4.62 -3.15 -17.51
C SER A 128 -5.82 -2.29 -17.12
N LEU A 129 -7.02 -2.86 -17.07
CA LEU A 129 -8.22 -2.15 -16.60
C LEU A 129 -8.07 -1.73 -15.13
N VAL A 130 -7.57 -2.63 -14.29
CA VAL A 130 -7.28 -2.36 -12.89
C VAL A 130 -6.23 -1.25 -12.78
N ALA A 131 -5.15 -1.29 -13.56
CA ALA A 131 -4.12 -0.26 -13.55
C ALA A 131 -4.68 1.15 -13.84
N ILE A 132 -5.55 1.29 -14.86
CA ILE A 132 -6.19 2.57 -15.21
C ILE A 132 -7.00 3.13 -14.03
N TYR A 133 -7.82 2.28 -13.40
CA TYR A 133 -8.61 2.67 -12.24
C TYR A 133 -7.73 3.10 -11.05
N TYR A 134 -6.65 2.37 -10.77
CA TYR A 134 -5.73 2.71 -9.68
C TYR A 134 -4.95 4.00 -9.91
N ILE A 135 -4.61 4.34 -11.16
CA ILE A 135 -3.94 5.61 -11.49
C ILE A 135 -4.82 6.80 -11.08
N ILE A 136 -6.14 6.73 -11.28
CA ILE A 136 -7.07 7.78 -10.88
C ILE A 136 -7.05 7.98 -9.35
N ILE A 137 -7.09 6.88 -8.58
CA ILE A 137 -7.04 6.93 -7.11
C ILE A 137 -5.71 7.54 -6.62
N ILE A 138 -4.59 7.14 -7.21
CA ILE A 138 -3.28 7.70 -6.87
C ILE A 138 -3.22 9.19 -7.22
N GLY A 139 -3.83 9.59 -8.34
CA GLY A 139 -3.99 10.99 -8.73
C GLY A 139 -4.70 11.80 -7.65
N TRP A 140 -5.87 11.35 -7.18
CA TRP A 140 -6.60 12.02 -6.09
C TRP A 140 -5.80 12.05 -4.79
N SER A 141 -5.12 10.95 -4.45
CA SER A 141 -4.26 10.87 -3.26
C SER A 141 -3.11 11.88 -3.31
N THR A 142 -2.56 12.12 -4.49
CA THR A 142 -1.48 13.10 -4.70
C THR A 142 -1.98 14.53 -4.55
N VAL A 143 -3.18 14.84 -5.04
CA VAL A 143 -3.83 16.15 -4.83
C VAL A 143 -4.05 16.40 -3.33
N TYR A 144 -4.53 15.38 -2.61
CA TYR A 144 -4.66 15.42 -1.14
C TYR A 144 -3.35 15.73 -0.44
N MET A 145 -2.32 14.95 -0.78
CA MET A 145 -0.99 15.11 -0.18
C MET A 145 -0.42 16.50 -0.47
N ALA A 146 -0.52 16.99 -1.71
CA ALA A 146 -0.03 18.29 -2.10
C ALA A 146 -0.71 19.42 -1.32
N ALA A 147 -2.04 19.39 -1.17
CA ALA A 147 -2.75 20.40 -0.41
C ALA A 147 -2.42 20.41 1.09
N ILE A 148 -2.19 19.23 1.68
CA ILE A 148 -1.75 19.11 3.07
C ILE A 148 -0.37 19.72 3.24
N VAL A 149 0.58 19.43 2.34
CA VAL A 149 1.94 19.99 2.35
C VAL A 149 1.92 21.51 2.15
N MET A 150 1.02 22.02 1.30
CA MET A 150 0.84 23.47 1.08
C MET A 150 0.07 24.16 2.22
N GLY A 151 -0.28 23.47 3.31
CA GLY A 151 -0.97 24.05 4.46
C GLY A 151 -2.47 24.34 4.24
N HIS A 152 -3.05 23.91 3.11
CA HIS A 152 -4.47 24.11 2.78
C HIS A 152 -5.35 22.99 3.37
N THR A 153 -5.06 22.55 4.60
CA THR A 153 -5.79 21.47 5.29
C THR A 153 -7.23 21.84 5.63
N GLY A 154 -7.56 23.14 5.62
CA GLY A 154 -8.88 23.68 5.93
C GLY A 154 -9.95 23.49 4.84
N MET A 155 -9.56 23.12 3.62
CA MET A 155 -10.51 23.12 2.50
C MET A 155 -11.46 21.93 2.47
N TRP A 156 -11.12 20.82 3.12
CA TRP A 156 -12.00 19.64 3.19
C TRP A 156 -12.64 19.41 4.56
N ASN A 157 -12.28 20.22 5.56
CA ASN A 157 -12.89 20.16 6.89
C ASN A 157 -13.95 21.24 7.12
N ARG A 158 -13.94 22.31 6.31
CA ARG A 158 -14.87 23.45 6.41
C ARG A 158 -15.88 23.50 5.29
N CYS A 159 -17.07 24.01 5.62
CA CYS A 159 -18.17 24.23 4.67
C CYS A 159 -18.13 25.58 3.93
N GLY A 160 -17.03 26.34 4.05
CA GLY A 160 -16.91 27.70 3.50
C GLY A 160 -16.29 27.82 2.10
N ASN A 161 -16.34 26.77 1.28
CA ASN A 161 -15.77 26.78 -0.08
C ASN A 161 -16.86 26.94 -1.14
N GLU A 162 -16.48 27.35 -2.34
CA GLU A 162 -17.42 27.59 -3.45
C GLU A 162 -18.17 26.33 -3.92
N TRP A 163 -17.55 25.15 -3.76
CA TRP A 163 -18.17 23.86 -4.12
C TRP A 163 -19.11 23.30 -3.04
N ASN A 164 -19.14 23.89 -1.85
CA ASN A 164 -19.96 23.38 -0.75
C ASN A 164 -21.35 24.01 -0.74
N VAL A 165 -22.38 23.17 -0.60
CA VAL A 165 -23.74 23.64 -0.40
C VAL A 165 -23.97 23.81 1.10
N LEU A 166 -24.07 25.06 1.56
CA LEU A 166 -24.15 25.40 2.99
C LEU A 166 -25.36 24.74 3.69
N GLU A 167 -26.44 24.51 2.95
CA GLU A 167 -27.66 23.85 3.41
C GLU A 167 -27.56 22.32 3.54
N THR A 168 -26.46 21.68 3.15
CA THR A 168 -26.31 20.20 3.26
C THR A 168 -24.94 19.78 3.79
N CYS A 169 -24.02 20.73 3.93
CA CYS A 169 -22.65 20.50 4.35
C CYS A 169 -22.50 20.41 5.87
N MET A 170 -21.77 19.38 6.34
CA MET A 170 -21.35 19.24 7.73
C MET A 170 -19.87 19.58 7.91
N ASP A 171 -19.60 20.49 8.85
CA ASP A 171 -18.25 20.89 9.25
C ASP A 171 -17.74 19.97 10.37
N SER A 172 -16.64 19.27 10.10
CA SER A 172 -16.07 18.30 11.04
C SER A 172 -15.33 18.96 12.20
N GLY A 173 -14.76 20.14 12.01
CA GLY A 173 -14.11 20.92 13.07
C GLY A 173 -15.15 21.50 14.04
N MET A 174 -16.24 22.03 13.51
CA MET A 174 -17.31 22.62 14.28
C MET A 174 -18.11 21.56 15.06
N LYS A 175 -18.25 20.35 14.50
CA LYS A 175 -18.82 19.19 15.20
C LYS A 175 -18.08 18.87 16.50
N ALA A 176 -16.74 18.89 16.49
CA ALA A 176 -15.92 18.63 17.68
C ALA A 176 -16.11 19.71 18.76
N MET A 177 -16.28 20.97 18.34
CA MET A 177 -16.61 22.06 19.25
C MET A 177 -18.02 21.90 19.86
N CYS A 178 -19.04 21.58 19.06
CA CYS A 178 -20.40 21.29 19.56
C CYS A 178 -20.39 20.16 20.62
N SER A 179 -19.65 19.07 20.38
CA SER A 179 -19.54 17.96 21.34
C SER A 179 -18.84 18.33 22.65
N SER A 180 -18.00 19.37 22.65
CA SER A 180 -17.26 19.81 23.84
C SER A 180 -18.15 20.61 24.79
N PHE A 181 -19.18 21.31 24.29
CA PHE A 181 -20.11 22.09 25.11
C PHE A 181 -21.01 21.24 26.01
N ASN A 182 -21.37 20.02 25.59
CA ASN A 182 -22.10 19.06 26.44
C ASN A 182 -21.32 18.68 27.72
N LYS A 183 -19.98 18.79 27.69
CA LYS A 183 -19.12 18.43 28.83
C LYS A 183 -18.92 19.58 29.83
N THR A 184 -19.13 20.82 29.41
CA THR A 184 -18.87 22.01 30.25
C THR A 184 -20.12 22.55 30.93
N GLY A 185 -21.33 22.13 30.54
CA GLY A 185 -22.57 22.53 31.22
C GLY A 185 -22.90 24.02 31.15
N ASN A 186 -22.22 24.79 30.29
CA ASN A 186 -22.53 26.21 30.09
C ASN A 186 -23.70 26.33 29.10
N GLU A 187 -24.81 26.88 29.58
CA GLU A 187 -26.08 27.05 28.86
C GLU A 187 -26.03 28.08 27.72
N THR A 188 -24.90 28.79 27.55
CA THR A 188 -24.71 29.76 26.49
C THR A 188 -23.86 29.18 25.36
N ALA A 189 -24.49 28.86 24.24
CA ALA A 189 -23.79 28.56 23.00
C ALA A 189 -22.95 29.78 22.54
N PRO A 190 -21.79 29.57 21.90
CA PRO A 190 -20.97 30.68 21.40
C PRO A 190 -21.74 31.47 20.33
N SER A 191 -21.44 32.76 20.16
CA SER A 191 -22.21 33.68 19.29
C SER A 191 -22.38 33.26 17.83
N TRP A 192 -21.57 32.30 17.36
CA TRP A 192 -21.64 31.71 16.03
C TRP A 192 -22.55 30.47 15.93
N ALA A 193 -23.08 29.95 17.05
CA ALA A 193 -23.94 28.77 17.09
C ALA A 193 -25.20 28.98 17.94
N ASN A 194 -26.38 28.66 17.39
CA ASN A 194 -27.59 28.40 18.19
C ASN A 194 -27.68 26.91 18.53
N LEU A 195 -28.21 26.58 19.72
CA LEU A 195 -28.23 25.21 20.24
C LEU A 195 -29.67 24.72 20.41
N SER A 196 -30.02 23.65 19.70
CA SER A 196 -31.41 23.18 19.60
C SER A 196 -31.80 22.17 20.69
N ALA A 197 -30.85 21.40 21.24
CA ALA A 197 -31.08 20.42 22.30
C ALA A 197 -29.80 20.06 23.09
N VAL A 198 -29.81 20.28 24.41
CA VAL A 198 -28.70 19.98 25.33
C VAL A 198 -28.97 18.69 26.11
N GLY A 199 -27.97 17.82 26.27
CA GLY A 199 -27.94 16.87 27.40
C GLY A 199 -28.47 15.43 27.19
N ARG A 200 -28.67 14.93 25.97
CA ARG A 200 -29.12 13.53 25.74
C ARG A 200 -28.01 12.48 25.58
N GLY A 201 -26.73 12.88 25.63
CA GLY A 201 -25.60 11.93 25.65
C GLY A 201 -25.22 11.30 24.30
N GLU A 202 -25.85 11.71 23.21
CA GLU A 202 -25.61 11.22 21.84
C GLU A 202 -24.74 12.19 21.02
N SER A 203 -24.29 11.74 19.83
CA SER A 203 -23.37 12.51 18.97
C SER A 203 -24.01 13.80 18.43
N TYR A 204 -23.37 14.95 18.60
CA TYR A 204 -23.80 16.24 18.03
C TYR A 204 -23.40 16.40 16.56
N VAL A 205 -24.16 17.18 15.81
CA VAL A 205 -23.88 17.56 14.41
C VAL A 205 -23.99 19.07 14.26
N TYR A 206 -23.02 19.69 13.58
CA TYR A 206 -23.10 21.11 13.22
C TYR A 206 -23.64 21.29 11.81
N PHE A 207 -24.71 22.07 11.69
CA PHE A 207 -25.42 22.28 10.43
C PHE A 207 -26.09 23.66 10.43
N ASN A 208 -25.98 24.42 9.33
CA ASN A 208 -26.60 25.75 9.17
C ASN A 208 -26.38 26.70 10.37
N SER A 209 -25.15 26.82 10.85
CA SER A 209 -24.80 27.67 12.01
C SER A 209 -25.50 27.29 13.33
N THR A 210 -25.94 26.04 13.44
CA THR A 210 -26.64 25.52 14.61
C THR A 210 -26.13 24.13 14.98
N CYS A 211 -25.94 23.86 16.28
CA CYS A 211 -25.59 22.53 16.77
C CYS A 211 -26.89 21.76 17.04
N TYR A 212 -27.14 20.70 16.27
CA TYR A 212 -28.26 19.79 16.47
C TYR A 212 -27.83 18.50 17.17
N ASP A 213 -28.77 17.88 17.88
CA ASP A 213 -28.65 16.50 18.30
C ASP A 213 -28.90 15.58 17.09
N ARG A 214 -28.15 14.49 16.96
CA ARG A 214 -28.29 13.53 15.85
C ARG A 214 -29.69 12.93 15.79
N LEU A 215 -30.39 12.83 16.91
CA LEU A 215 -31.77 12.32 16.98
C LEU A 215 -32.80 13.24 16.30
N ASP A 216 -32.52 14.54 16.22
CA ASP A 216 -33.41 15.52 15.58
C ASP A 216 -33.22 15.58 14.05
N LEU A 217 -32.13 14.99 13.53
CA LEU A 217 -31.82 14.88 12.11
C LEU A 217 -32.48 13.65 11.49
N ILE A 218 -33.81 13.66 11.41
CA ILE A 218 -34.57 12.66 10.67
C ILE A 218 -34.77 13.14 9.22
N SER A 219 -34.01 12.53 8.30
CA SER A 219 -34.33 12.44 6.85
C SER A 219 -33.96 13.61 5.90
N ASN A 220 -32.95 14.41 6.16
CA ASN A 220 -32.26 15.15 5.09
C ASN A 220 -30.82 14.66 4.98
N LYS A 221 -30.42 14.19 3.79
CA LYS A 221 -29.12 13.56 3.51
C LYS A 221 -28.01 14.61 3.64
N THR A 222 -27.52 14.85 4.86
CA THR A 222 -26.37 15.71 5.09
C THR A 222 -25.09 14.98 4.68
N THR A 223 -24.17 15.71 4.05
CA THR A 223 -22.90 15.18 3.54
C THR A 223 -21.72 15.95 4.13
N THR A 224 -20.58 15.29 4.30
CA THR A 224 -19.37 15.96 4.83
C THR A 224 -18.78 16.89 3.75
N ALA A 225 -18.12 17.98 4.15
CA ALA A 225 -17.43 18.90 3.23
C ALA A 225 -16.48 18.19 2.24
N SER A 226 -15.82 17.11 2.67
CA SER A 226 -14.96 16.30 1.79
C SER A 226 -15.72 15.44 0.78
N GLU A 227 -16.95 15.02 1.08
CA GLU A 227 -17.77 14.23 0.14
C GLU A 227 -18.38 15.09 -0.95
N GLN A 228 -18.74 16.35 -0.64
CA GLN A 228 -19.26 17.30 -1.63
C GLN A 228 -18.22 17.69 -2.69
N TYR A 229 -16.93 17.61 -2.36
CA TYR A 229 -15.86 17.90 -3.32
C TYR A 229 -15.76 16.86 -4.45
N PHE A 230 -16.27 15.64 -4.25
CA PHE A 230 -16.18 14.54 -5.22
C PHE A 230 -17.51 14.09 -5.83
N LEU A 231 -18.60 14.73 -5.40
CA LEU A 231 -19.93 14.57 -5.99
C LEU A 231 -20.06 15.44 -7.24
#